data_AF-A0A1Y2CWV3-F1
#
_entry.id   AF-A0A1Y2CWV3-F1
#
_cell.length_a   1.000
_cell.length_b   1.000
_cell.length_c   1.000
_cell.angle_alpha   90.00
_cell.angle_beta   90.00
_cell.angle_gamma   90.00
#
_symmetry.space_group_name_H-M   'P 1'
#
loop_
_entity.id
_entity.type
_entity.pdbx_description
1 polymer ?
#
loop_
_entity_poly.entity_id
_entity_poly.type
_entity_poly.pdbx_seq_one_letter_code
_entity_poly.pdbx_strand_id
1 'polypeptide(L)'
;MMLQHITLLLLLLVVQTYQHPQEVYLNGAIKRQPLSSKYIINKFSSTNSSGDSTTNATILANLMGDLLIDNMKFPRCWNGSRKGWEKFANYTQSKRPILLEQDAWDSARLATNIFYRLAGEVMGFPVRYMEFTGGYDNVLGPRLQAGAVDVVMEMWITGIPVTWFDHGSVGYQGRSGMYIPTWLAQSDVTLAFDFWRFFQNPKAINTFKTKSWKPIVNNPDGTPICTGILKGCQNNTYHPAWWTPETDQNFVTMWHIDPSWSQYHYERLIDGLGINATITWLGGNNFYNIVGQALKNNTPCVFYQWKPSSFVAVNNVTRLMFPDSDNGLTLKWLIDPVNSPIGQDEATTIITKVKYLNY
;
A
#
# COMPACT_ATOMS: atom_id res chain seq x y z
N MET A 1 -0.42 -51.73 -7.58
CA MET A 1 -0.06 -50.64 -8.52
C MET A 1 -0.96 -49.45 -8.22
N MET A 2 -0.38 -48.25 -8.08
CA MET A 2 -0.98 -46.98 -7.58
C MET A 2 -1.18 -46.85 -6.06
N LEU A 3 -0.06 -46.66 -5.34
CA LEU A 3 -0.06 -45.97 -4.04
C LEU A 3 1.26 -45.20 -3.86
N GLN A 4 1.53 -44.25 -4.74
CA GLN A 4 2.55 -43.23 -4.59
C GLN A 4 1.98 -42.01 -5.28
N HIS A 5 1.71 -40.92 -4.55
CA HIS A 5 1.48 -39.52 -4.98
C HIS A 5 0.60 -38.75 -3.97
N ILE A 6 0.70 -38.99 -2.65
CA ILE A 6 0.16 -38.06 -1.63
C ILE A 6 1.10 -38.05 -0.41
N THR A 7 2.32 -37.56 -0.60
CA THR A 7 3.24 -37.26 0.53
C THR A 7 4.12 -36.05 0.21
N LEU A 8 3.53 -34.96 -0.29
CA LEU A 8 4.29 -33.72 -0.56
C LEU A 8 3.59 -32.43 -0.09
N LEU A 9 2.61 -32.51 0.82
CA LEU A 9 1.92 -31.31 1.32
C LEU A 9 1.87 -31.17 2.85
N LEU A 10 2.60 -32.00 3.60
CA LEU A 10 2.55 -32.02 5.07
C LEU A 10 3.92 -31.86 5.76
N LEU A 11 4.95 -31.42 5.02
CA LEU A 11 6.30 -31.19 5.54
C LEU A 11 6.74 -29.71 5.56
N LEU A 12 5.80 -28.77 5.39
CA LEU A 12 6.06 -27.32 5.43
C LEU A 12 5.79 -26.65 6.80
N LEU A 13 5.60 -27.41 7.89
CA LEU A 13 5.37 -26.85 9.23
C LEU A 13 6.41 -27.25 10.30
N VAL A 14 7.54 -27.82 9.91
CA VAL A 14 8.69 -27.99 10.81
C VAL A 14 9.98 -27.66 10.07
N VAL A 15 10.25 -26.37 9.88
CA VAL A 15 11.61 -25.91 9.62
C VAL A 15 12.18 -25.46 10.97
N GLN A 16 12.94 -26.35 11.60
CA GLN A 16 14.00 -25.92 12.51
C GLN A 16 15.00 -25.13 11.68
N THR A 17 15.09 -23.81 11.90
CA THR A 17 16.20 -23.03 11.36
C THR A 17 17.46 -23.40 12.13
N TYR A 18 18.30 -24.21 11.48
CA TYR A 18 19.70 -24.39 11.84
C TYR A 18 20.36 -23.01 11.91
N GLN A 19 20.83 -22.65 13.10
CA GLN A 19 21.86 -21.64 13.28
C GLN A 19 23.18 -22.17 12.72
N HIS A 20 23.88 -21.35 11.94
CA HIS A 20 25.35 -21.38 11.91
C HIS A 20 25.90 -20.00 11.50
N PRO A 21 27.16 -19.71 11.86
CA PRO A 21 27.53 -18.47 12.53
C PRO A 21 28.59 -17.72 11.74
N GLN A 22 28.42 -16.43 11.48
CA GLN A 22 29.58 -15.52 11.47
C GLN A 22 29.14 -14.17 12.00
N GLU A 23 29.55 -13.95 13.24
CA GLU A 23 29.69 -12.64 13.86
C GLU A 23 30.70 -11.83 13.05
N VAL A 24 30.30 -10.64 12.60
CA VAL A 24 31.26 -9.55 12.41
C VAL A 24 31.00 -8.57 13.54
N TYR A 25 31.84 -8.69 14.57
CA TYR A 25 31.92 -7.74 15.67
C TYR A 25 32.38 -6.38 15.12
N LEU A 26 31.52 -5.38 15.19
CA LEU A 26 31.94 -3.99 15.28
C LEU A 26 31.62 -3.50 16.70
N ASN A 27 32.63 -3.60 17.56
CA ASN A 27 32.66 -2.98 18.87
C ASN A 27 32.65 -1.46 18.71
N GLY A 28 31.48 -0.85 18.87
CA GLY A 28 31.31 0.56 19.18
C GLY A 28 30.32 0.65 20.33
N ALA A 29 30.82 0.81 21.55
CA ALA A 29 30.02 0.90 22.76
C ALA A 29 29.13 2.16 22.73
N ILE A 30 27.91 2.01 22.20
CA ILE A 30 26.82 2.95 22.47
C ILE A 30 26.13 2.46 23.73
N LYS A 31 26.29 3.22 24.81
CA LYS A 31 25.61 3.01 26.09
C LYS A 31 24.10 2.83 25.83
N ARG A 32 23.59 1.68 26.25
CA ARG A 32 22.17 1.36 26.27
C ARG A 32 21.46 2.34 27.22
N GLN A 33 20.56 3.16 26.68
CA GLN A 33 19.40 3.59 27.44
C GLN A 33 18.21 2.70 27.03
N PRO A 34 17.48 2.11 27.99
CA PRO A 34 16.26 1.40 27.69
C PRO A 34 15.21 2.44 27.27
N LEU A 35 14.91 2.49 25.97
CA LEU A 35 13.78 3.28 25.48
C LEU A 35 12.50 2.55 25.87
N SER A 36 11.90 2.99 26.98
CA SER A 36 10.57 2.54 27.39
C SER A 36 9.54 2.88 26.30
N SER A 37 8.53 2.03 26.16
CA SER A 37 7.35 2.15 25.29
C SER A 37 6.60 3.49 25.38
N LYS A 38 6.95 4.38 26.33
CA LYS A 38 6.47 5.77 26.40
C LYS A 38 6.96 6.66 25.25
N TYR A 39 8.07 6.36 24.57
CA TYR A 39 8.66 7.32 23.61
C TYR A 39 7.94 7.37 22.26
N ILE A 40 7.36 6.25 21.80
CA ILE A 40 6.62 6.20 20.52
C ILE A 40 5.18 6.71 20.69
N ILE A 41 4.57 6.47 21.84
CA ILE A 41 3.23 6.98 22.18
C ILE A 41 3.26 8.52 22.32
N ASN A 42 4.32 9.08 22.91
CA ASN A 42 4.40 10.52 23.17
C ASN A 42 4.48 11.40 21.92
N LYS A 43 4.86 10.90 20.74
CA LYS A 43 4.90 11.73 19.52
C LYS A 43 3.56 11.82 18.79
N PHE A 44 2.62 10.91 19.09
CA PHE A 44 1.21 11.02 18.69
C PHE A 44 0.33 11.59 19.81
N SER A 45 0.78 11.57 21.07
CA SER A 45 0.06 12.12 22.22
C SER A 45 0.59 13.45 22.74
N SER A 46 1.54 14.12 22.05
CA SER A 46 2.05 15.44 22.46
C SER A 46 1.18 16.61 22.03
N THR A 47 -0.13 16.41 21.88
CA THR A 47 -1.12 17.41 22.27
C THR A 47 -1.55 17.10 23.70
N ASN A 48 -0.76 17.63 24.64
CA ASN A 48 -1.04 17.80 26.07
C ASN A 48 -1.87 16.72 26.78
N SER A 49 -1.13 15.84 27.44
CA SER A 49 -1.57 15.03 28.57
C SER A 49 -2.16 15.89 29.70
N SER A 50 -3.43 15.65 30.04
CA SER A 50 -3.85 15.29 31.39
C SER A 50 -5.38 15.16 31.45
N GLY A 51 -5.85 13.92 31.55
CA GLY A 51 -7.23 13.58 31.92
C GLY A 51 -8.26 13.82 30.83
N ASP A 52 -8.48 12.85 29.95
CA ASP A 52 -9.83 12.72 29.37
C ASP A 52 -10.09 11.36 28.71
N SER A 53 -11.09 10.64 29.21
CA SER A 53 -11.73 9.53 28.48
C SER A 53 -12.39 10.00 27.17
N THR A 54 -12.48 11.31 26.91
CA THR A 54 -12.94 11.85 25.63
C THR A 54 -11.92 11.71 24.50
N THR A 55 -10.60 11.68 24.77
CA THR A 55 -9.58 11.64 23.70
C THR A 55 -9.59 10.34 22.90
N ASN A 56 -9.75 9.19 23.57
CA ASN A 56 -9.88 7.90 22.88
C ASN A 56 -11.18 7.80 22.08
N ALA A 57 -12.28 8.38 22.59
CA ALA A 57 -13.56 8.40 21.89
C ALA A 57 -13.47 9.25 20.62
N THR A 58 -12.81 10.41 20.66
CA THR A 58 -12.60 11.26 19.49
C THR A 58 -11.68 10.59 18.47
N ILE A 59 -10.58 9.97 18.90
CA ILE A 59 -9.68 9.23 18.00
C ILE A 59 -10.45 8.09 17.32
N LEU A 60 -11.18 7.29 18.09
CA LEU A 60 -11.95 6.18 17.53
C LEU A 60 -13.06 6.69 16.61
N ALA A 61 -13.76 7.77 16.97
CA ALA A 61 -14.76 8.38 16.10
C ALA A 61 -14.15 8.85 14.77
N ASN A 62 -12.94 9.43 14.81
CA ASN A 62 -12.24 9.84 13.59
C ASN A 62 -11.82 8.62 12.74
N LEU A 63 -11.35 7.55 13.37
CA LEU A 63 -10.96 6.30 12.68
C LEU A 63 -12.15 5.52 12.10
N MET A 64 -13.34 5.73 12.66
CA MET A 64 -14.59 5.08 12.24
C MET A 64 -15.48 6.00 11.39
N GLY A 65 -15.05 7.25 11.13
CA GLY A 65 -15.87 8.26 10.45
C GLY A 65 -16.16 7.94 8.99
N ASP A 66 -15.41 7.00 8.42
CA ASP A 66 -15.49 6.51 7.05
C ASP A 66 -16.11 5.10 6.94
N LEU A 67 -16.69 4.59 8.03
CA LEU A 67 -17.40 3.31 8.04
C LEU A 67 -18.62 3.36 7.11
N LEU A 68 -18.61 2.50 6.10
CA LEU A 68 -19.69 2.34 5.14
C LEU A 68 -20.77 1.38 5.65
N ILE A 69 -20.35 0.24 6.20
CA ILE A 69 -21.25 -0.86 6.59
C ILE A 69 -20.70 -1.56 7.83
N ASP A 70 -21.58 -1.84 8.80
CA ASP A 70 -21.31 -2.69 9.96
C ASP A 70 -22.27 -3.89 10.00
N ASN A 71 -21.80 -4.99 10.58
CA ASN A 71 -22.58 -6.20 10.84
C ASN A 71 -23.23 -6.81 9.59
N MET A 72 -22.53 -6.75 8.46
CA MET A 72 -22.99 -7.41 7.24
C MET A 72 -23.16 -8.92 7.48
N LYS A 73 -24.30 -9.46 7.06
CA LYS A 73 -24.60 -10.90 7.16
C LYS A 73 -24.65 -11.49 5.78
N PHE A 74 -23.91 -12.56 5.58
CA PHE A 74 -23.94 -13.29 4.33
C PHE A 74 -24.73 -14.60 4.47
N PRO A 75 -25.52 -15.00 3.45
CA PRO A 75 -26.20 -16.29 3.46
C PRO A 75 -25.18 -17.43 3.51
N ARG A 76 -25.36 -18.40 4.41
CA ARG A 76 -24.46 -19.54 4.55
C ARG A 76 -24.31 -20.26 3.21
N CYS A 77 -23.07 -20.47 2.75
CA CYS A 77 -22.79 -21.19 1.51
C CYS A 77 -22.02 -22.49 1.73
N TRP A 78 -21.53 -22.75 2.94
CA TRP A 78 -20.75 -23.94 3.27
C TRP A 78 -21.49 -24.96 4.17
N ASN A 79 -21.60 -26.21 3.70
CA ASN A 79 -22.22 -27.34 4.41
C ASN A 79 -21.19 -28.45 4.75
N GLY A 80 -20.24 -28.13 5.63
CA GLY A 80 -19.26 -29.09 6.16
C GLY A 80 -17.95 -29.15 5.37
N SER A 81 -16.82 -29.30 6.07
CA SER A 81 -15.50 -29.36 5.45
C SER A 81 -15.05 -30.82 5.28
N ARG A 82 -14.23 -31.11 4.27
CA ARG A 82 -13.61 -32.44 4.12
C ARG A 82 -12.65 -32.80 5.27
N LYS A 83 -12.24 -31.81 6.07
CA LYS A 83 -11.22 -31.94 7.12
C LYS A 83 -11.81 -31.93 8.54
N GLY A 84 -13.14 -31.91 8.68
CA GLY A 84 -13.77 -31.90 9.99
C GLY A 84 -13.62 -30.57 10.75
N TRP A 85 -13.26 -29.47 10.07
CA TRP A 85 -13.06 -28.17 10.68
C TRP A 85 -14.32 -27.61 11.35
N GLU A 86 -15.50 -28.04 10.89
CA GLU A 86 -16.77 -27.75 11.56
C GLU A 86 -16.84 -28.27 13.00
N LYS A 87 -16.01 -29.26 13.36
CA LYS A 87 -15.90 -29.74 14.74
C LYS A 87 -15.26 -28.71 15.67
N PHE A 88 -14.53 -27.72 15.15
CA PHE A 88 -14.00 -26.61 15.94
C PHE A 88 -15.10 -25.66 16.40
N ALA A 89 -16.28 -25.68 15.77
CA ALA A 89 -17.36 -24.77 16.09
C ALA A 89 -17.75 -24.81 17.58
N ASN A 90 -17.72 -25.99 18.21
CA ASN A 90 -17.99 -26.15 19.64
C ASN A 90 -17.01 -25.38 20.54
N TYR A 91 -15.78 -25.17 20.06
CA TYR A 91 -14.75 -24.41 20.77
C TYR A 91 -14.78 -22.91 20.44
N THR A 92 -15.11 -22.57 19.19
CA THR A 92 -14.97 -21.19 18.67
C THR A 92 -16.23 -20.34 18.87
N GLN A 93 -17.42 -20.94 18.89
CA GLN A 93 -18.69 -20.20 18.97
C GLN A 93 -18.83 -19.40 20.27
N SER A 94 -18.19 -19.83 21.36
CA SER A 94 -18.19 -19.14 22.65
C SER A 94 -17.14 -18.03 22.76
N LYS A 95 -16.29 -17.84 21.75
CA LYS A 95 -15.27 -16.79 21.73
C LYS A 95 -15.89 -15.44 21.40
N ARG A 96 -15.21 -14.36 21.77
CA ARG A 96 -15.63 -13.01 21.35
C ARG A 96 -15.65 -12.92 19.82
N PRO A 97 -16.52 -12.07 19.23
CA PRO A 97 -16.50 -11.87 17.80
C PRO A 97 -15.15 -11.34 17.31
N ILE A 98 -14.72 -11.85 16.15
CA ILE A 98 -13.61 -11.29 15.37
C ILE A 98 -14.17 -10.07 14.64
N LEU A 99 -13.58 -8.91 14.85
CA LEU A 99 -13.85 -7.67 14.13
C LEU A 99 -13.00 -7.65 12.86
N LEU A 100 -13.63 -7.88 11.72
CA LEU A 100 -12.96 -8.06 10.44
C LEU A 100 -13.12 -6.80 9.58
N GLU A 101 -12.00 -6.16 9.26
CA GLU A 101 -11.93 -5.00 8.39
C GLU A 101 -11.98 -5.42 6.91
N GLN A 102 -12.73 -4.66 6.13
CA GLN A 102 -12.74 -4.70 4.68
C GLN A 102 -12.64 -3.30 4.10
N ASP A 103 -11.79 -3.13 3.11
CA ASP A 103 -11.82 -1.92 2.29
C ASP A 103 -12.77 -2.03 1.10
N ALA A 104 -13.32 -0.88 0.69
CA ALA A 104 -14.33 -0.80 -0.36
C ALA A 104 -13.86 -1.14 -1.80
N TRP A 105 -12.66 -1.69 -2.01
CA TRP A 105 -12.16 -2.11 -3.32
C TRP A 105 -12.23 -3.63 -3.52
N ASP A 106 -12.39 -4.05 -4.78
CA ASP A 106 -12.81 -5.41 -5.13
C ASP A 106 -11.91 -6.53 -4.59
N SER A 107 -10.59 -6.34 -4.60
CA SER A 107 -9.67 -7.36 -4.08
C SER A 107 -9.78 -7.51 -2.56
N ALA A 108 -9.93 -6.41 -1.81
CA ALA A 108 -10.12 -6.46 -0.36
C ALA A 108 -11.45 -7.13 -0.06
N ARG A 109 -12.50 -6.81 -0.84
CA ARG A 109 -13.78 -7.51 -0.75
C ARG A 109 -13.65 -9.00 -0.94
N LEU A 110 -12.90 -9.45 -1.94
CA LEU A 110 -12.71 -10.87 -2.20
C LEU A 110 -11.95 -11.56 -1.05
N ALA A 111 -10.79 -11.03 -0.67
CA ALA A 111 -9.93 -11.62 0.35
C ALA A 111 -10.62 -11.68 1.72
N THR A 112 -11.25 -10.57 2.14
CA THR A 112 -11.97 -10.49 3.40
C THR A 112 -13.19 -11.40 3.43
N ASN A 113 -13.95 -11.49 2.34
CA ASN A 113 -15.09 -12.42 2.27
C ASN A 113 -14.64 -13.89 2.36
N ILE A 114 -13.54 -14.28 1.72
CA ILE A 114 -13.01 -15.64 1.85
C ILE A 114 -12.68 -15.94 3.33
N PHE A 115 -12.02 -15.01 4.02
CA PHE A 115 -11.72 -15.16 5.45
C PHE A 115 -12.99 -15.25 6.30
N TYR A 116 -13.97 -14.38 6.07
CA TYR A 116 -15.25 -14.40 6.77
C TYR A 116 -15.91 -15.78 6.68
N ARG A 117 -15.95 -16.39 5.50
CA ARG A 117 -16.56 -17.72 5.31
C ARG A 117 -15.77 -18.81 6.03
N LEU A 118 -14.44 -18.79 5.94
CA LEU A 118 -13.60 -19.79 6.59
C LEU A 118 -13.70 -19.69 8.11
N ALA A 119 -13.52 -18.49 8.68
CA ALA A 119 -13.61 -18.28 10.12
C ALA A 119 -15.03 -18.48 10.65
N GLY A 120 -16.02 -17.91 9.99
CA GLY A 120 -17.42 -17.91 10.42
C GLY A 120 -18.14 -19.24 10.16
N GLU A 121 -18.19 -19.67 8.90
CA GLU A 121 -19.03 -20.82 8.51
C GLU A 121 -18.35 -22.16 8.69
N VAL A 122 -17.04 -22.21 8.46
CA VAL A 122 -16.28 -23.47 8.52
C VAL A 122 -15.77 -23.72 9.93
N MET A 123 -15.10 -22.73 10.54
CA MET A 123 -14.53 -22.88 11.87
C MET A 123 -15.52 -22.58 12.99
N GLY A 124 -16.57 -21.78 12.72
CA GLY A 124 -17.62 -21.45 13.69
C GLY A 124 -17.29 -20.28 14.61
N PHE A 125 -16.35 -19.39 14.27
CA PHE A 125 -16.14 -18.16 15.02
C PHE A 125 -17.30 -17.19 14.80
N PRO A 126 -17.72 -16.43 15.82
CA PRO A 126 -18.51 -15.24 15.58
C PRO A 126 -17.62 -14.22 14.86
N VAL A 127 -18.08 -13.67 13.73
CA VAL A 127 -17.34 -12.66 12.95
C VAL A 127 -18.26 -11.47 12.73
N ARG A 128 -17.79 -10.27 13.10
CA ARG A 128 -18.40 -8.99 12.76
C ARG A 128 -17.60 -8.35 11.66
N TYR A 129 -18.30 -7.81 10.68
CA TYR A 129 -17.73 -7.33 9.45
C TYR A 129 -17.91 -5.83 9.35
N MET A 130 -16.85 -5.10 9.03
CA MET A 130 -16.85 -3.64 8.94
C MET A 130 -16.20 -3.22 7.62
N GLU A 131 -16.95 -2.54 6.76
CA GLU A 131 -16.45 -1.99 5.50
C GLU A 131 -16.17 -0.49 5.65
N PHE A 132 -15.00 -0.05 5.20
CA PHE A 132 -14.59 1.35 5.22
C PHE A 132 -14.33 1.88 3.81
N THR A 133 -14.39 3.20 3.63
CA THR A 133 -13.90 3.80 2.39
C THR A 133 -12.38 3.61 2.36
N GLY A 134 -11.92 2.69 1.51
CA GLY A 134 -10.50 2.40 1.41
C GLY A 134 -9.68 3.63 1.00
N GLY A 135 -8.38 3.60 1.33
CA GLY A 135 -7.41 4.51 0.71
C GLY A 135 -6.69 5.45 1.65
N TYR A 136 -6.24 5.01 2.82
CA TYR A 136 -5.43 5.87 3.67
C TYR A 136 -4.38 5.04 4.41
N ASP A 137 -3.12 5.13 3.98
CA ASP A 137 -1.96 4.62 4.73
C ASP A 137 -2.00 5.10 6.19
N ASN A 138 -2.59 6.29 6.43
CA ASN A 138 -2.78 6.91 7.74
C ASN A 138 -3.99 6.42 8.56
N VAL A 139 -4.79 5.44 8.09
CA VAL A 139 -5.98 4.96 8.82
C VAL A 139 -5.99 3.45 9.02
N LEU A 140 -5.58 2.65 8.03
CA LEU A 140 -5.59 1.17 8.11
C LEU A 140 -4.73 0.64 9.27
N GLY A 141 -3.49 1.11 9.36
CA GLY A 141 -2.57 0.81 10.47
C GLY A 141 -3.15 1.19 11.83
N PRO A 142 -3.56 2.46 11.99
CA PRO A 142 -4.15 2.96 13.22
C PRO A 142 -5.42 2.23 13.71
N ARG A 143 -6.30 1.75 12.82
CA ARG A 143 -7.51 0.99 13.24
C ARG A 143 -7.16 -0.31 13.94
N LEU A 144 -6.21 -1.08 13.40
CA LEU A 144 -5.68 -2.28 14.05
C LEU A 144 -4.95 -1.95 15.35
N GLN A 145 -4.12 -0.91 15.34
CA GLN A 145 -3.38 -0.48 16.54
C GLN A 145 -4.31 -0.03 17.67
N ALA A 146 -5.43 0.63 17.35
CA ALA A 146 -6.43 1.10 18.31
C ALA A 146 -7.37 -0.01 18.80
N GLY A 147 -7.31 -1.21 18.21
CA GLY A 147 -8.23 -2.30 18.51
C GLY A 147 -9.66 -2.05 18.00
N ALA A 148 -9.83 -1.15 17.02
CA ALA A 148 -11.11 -0.93 16.36
C ALA A 148 -11.51 -2.16 15.53
N VAL A 149 -10.51 -2.84 14.96
CA VAL A 149 -10.63 -4.11 14.23
C VAL A 149 -9.58 -5.10 14.77
N ASP A 150 -9.80 -6.39 14.52
CA ASP A 150 -8.87 -7.46 14.89
C ASP A 150 -8.01 -7.94 13.71
N VAL A 151 -8.60 -7.97 12.50
CA VAL A 151 -8.00 -8.57 11.31
C VAL A 151 -8.32 -7.72 10.10
N VAL A 152 -7.31 -7.57 9.25
CA VAL A 152 -7.42 -7.06 7.89
C VAL A 152 -6.79 -8.10 6.96
N MET A 153 -7.42 -8.38 5.82
CA MET A 153 -6.92 -9.40 4.89
C MET A 153 -6.08 -8.83 3.76
N GLU A 154 -6.17 -7.52 3.52
CA GLU A 154 -5.45 -6.84 2.48
C GLU A 154 -4.91 -5.53 3.01
N MET A 155 -3.65 -5.57 3.45
CA MET A 155 -2.96 -4.40 3.99
C MET A 155 -1.87 -3.98 3.01
N TRP A 156 -2.07 -2.82 2.38
CA TRP A 156 -1.04 -2.12 1.63
C TRP A 156 -0.29 -1.22 2.60
N ILE A 157 0.86 -1.68 3.10
CA ILE A 157 1.65 -0.90 4.06
C ILE A 157 2.62 -0.02 3.28
N THR A 158 2.36 1.28 3.22
CA THR A 158 3.43 2.27 3.01
C THR A 158 3.75 2.99 4.33
N GLY A 159 4.39 2.23 5.22
CA GLY A 159 5.36 2.86 6.11
C GLY A 159 4.91 3.42 7.46
N ILE A 160 3.88 2.87 8.10
CA ILE A 160 3.68 3.15 9.53
C ILE A 160 4.29 2.02 10.38
N PRO A 161 5.23 2.32 11.29
CA PRO A 161 5.70 1.35 12.28
C PRO A 161 4.61 1.15 13.34
N VAL A 162 3.68 0.23 13.08
CA VAL A 162 2.65 -0.18 14.06
C VAL A 162 3.00 -1.53 14.68
N THR A 163 2.53 -1.74 15.91
CA THR A 163 2.71 -2.99 16.66
C THR A 163 1.54 -3.92 16.38
N TRP A 164 1.58 -4.59 15.24
CA TRP A 164 0.66 -5.68 14.89
C TRP A 164 1.41 -6.98 14.64
N PHE A 165 0.68 -8.09 14.68
CA PHE A 165 1.21 -9.37 14.26
C PHE A 165 0.99 -9.54 12.77
N ASP A 166 2.07 -9.46 12.00
CA ASP A 166 2.06 -9.94 10.64
C ASP A 166 2.10 -11.46 10.62
N HIS A 167 1.04 -12.06 10.08
CA HIS A 167 0.90 -13.49 9.90
C HIS A 167 1.42 -13.98 8.53
N GLY A 168 2.03 -13.08 7.75
CA GLY A 168 2.56 -13.31 6.42
C GLY A 168 1.52 -13.10 5.32
N SER A 169 1.99 -13.15 4.06
CA SER A 169 1.11 -13.01 2.90
C SER A 169 0.12 -14.18 2.81
N VAL A 170 -1.16 -13.85 2.64
CA VAL A 170 -2.25 -14.81 2.42
C VAL A 170 -2.81 -14.62 1.01
N GLY A 171 -2.69 -15.66 0.19
CA GLY A 171 -3.18 -15.64 -1.19
C GLY A 171 -2.15 -15.07 -2.17
N TYR A 172 -2.25 -13.77 -2.48
CA TYR A 172 -1.46 -13.12 -3.53
C TYR A 172 -0.54 -12.03 -2.96
N GLN A 173 0.49 -11.67 -3.73
CA GLN A 173 1.37 -10.54 -3.41
C GLN A 173 1.02 -9.34 -4.29
N GLY A 174 0.85 -8.20 -3.62
CA GLY A 174 0.51 -6.93 -4.23
C GLY A 174 1.76 -6.11 -4.58
N ARG A 175 1.71 -5.37 -5.69
CA ARG A 175 2.66 -4.29 -6.00
C ARG A 175 1.94 -3.12 -6.68
N SER A 176 1.85 -1.99 -6.01
CA SER A 176 1.52 -0.67 -6.59
C SER A 176 2.77 -0.04 -7.20
N GLY A 177 2.65 0.81 -8.22
CA GLY A 177 3.80 1.32 -8.98
C GLY A 177 3.44 2.24 -10.13
N MET A 178 4.46 2.83 -10.72
CA MET A 178 4.34 3.43 -12.04
C MET A 178 4.45 2.39 -13.15
N TYR A 179 3.69 2.58 -14.21
CA TYR A 179 3.64 1.74 -15.40
C TYR A 179 3.74 2.60 -16.65
N ILE A 180 4.18 1.97 -17.73
CA ILE A 180 4.22 2.51 -19.08
C ILE A 180 3.58 1.52 -20.06
N PRO A 181 3.16 1.96 -21.26
CA PRO A 181 2.77 1.03 -22.32
C PRO A 181 3.94 0.10 -22.69
N THR A 182 3.72 -1.20 -22.81
CA THR A 182 4.79 -2.16 -23.14
C THR A 182 5.43 -1.87 -24.50
N TRP A 183 4.66 -1.39 -25.47
CA TRP A 183 5.20 -1.01 -26.78
C TRP A 183 6.25 0.11 -26.66
N LEU A 184 6.10 1.02 -25.69
CA LEU A 184 7.04 2.11 -25.46
C LEU A 184 8.35 1.57 -24.89
N ALA A 185 8.27 0.67 -23.90
CA ALA A 185 9.44 -0.03 -23.35
C ALA A 185 10.26 -0.75 -24.43
N GLN A 186 9.57 -1.29 -25.45
CA GLN A 186 10.17 -2.05 -26.54
C GLN A 186 10.59 -1.21 -27.75
N SER A 187 10.22 0.08 -27.79
CA SER A 187 10.41 0.93 -28.97
C SER A 187 11.88 1.31 -29.23
N ASP A 188 12.62 1.60 -28.17
CA ASP A 188 14.05 1.91 -28.21
C ASP A 188 14.70 1.44 -26.90
N VAL A 189 15.31 0.26 -26.93
CA VAL A 189 15.96 -0.34 -25.75
C VAL A 189 17.12 0.49 -25.21
N THR A 190 17.68 1.43 -26.00
CA THR A 190 18.74 2.32 -25.54
C THR A 190 18.24 3.43 -24.62
N LEU A 191 16.92 3.68 -24.62
CA LEU A 191 16.28 4.69 -23.77
C LEU A 191 15.78 4.11 -22.45
N ALA A 192 15.64 2.78 -22.35
CA ALA A 192 15.24 2.06 -21.13
C ALA A 192 14.03 2.70 -20.44
N PHE A 193 12.90 2.87 -21.17
CA PHE A 193 11.70 3.54 -20.64
C PHE A 193 11.09 2.84 -19.42
N ASP A 194 11.41 1.57 -19.19
CA ASP A 194 11.02 0.78 -18.03
C ASP A 194 11.98 0.93 -16.83
N PHE A 195 12.96 1.83 -16.90
CA PHE A 195 13.88 2.14 -15.81
C PHE A 195 13.92 3.64 -15.50
N TRP A 196 13.79 4.00 -14.22
CA TRP A 196 13.62 5.39 -13.76
C TRP A 196 14.62 6.40 -14.32
N ARG A 197 15.85 5.98 -14.64
CA ARG A 197 16.87 6.90 -15.20
C ARG A 197 16.47 7.51 -16.55
N PHE A 198 15.47 6.97 -17.25
CA PHE A 198 14.99 7.60 -18.48
C PHE A 198 14.50 9.04 -18.25
N PHE A 199 14.01 9.37 -17.05
CA PHE A 199 13.62 10.76 -16.69
C PHE A 199 14.76 11.76 -16.75
N GLN A 200 16.02 11.29 -16.83
CA GLN A 200 17.20 12.15 -16.94
C GLN A 200 17.73 12.20 -18.38
N ASN A 201 17.12 11.45 -19.31
CA ASN A 201 17.53 11.39 -20.71
C ASN A 201 16.63 12.33 -21.57
N PRO A 202 17.19 13.42 -22.14
CA PRO A 202 16.41 14.35 -22.95
C PRO A 202 15.74 13.70 -24.16
N LYS A 203 16.34 12.68 -24.79
CA LYS A 203 15.77 11.95 -25.92
C LYS A 203 14.53 11.15 -25.47
N ALA A 204 14.61 10.49 -24.31
CA ALA A 204 13.48 9.77 -23.75
C ALA A 204 12.34 10.71 -23.35
N ILE A 205 12.64 11.82 -22.67
CA ILE A 205 11.66 12.85 -22.33
C ILE A 205 10.98 13.41 -23.58
N ASN A 206 11.74 13.62 -24.66
CA ASN A 206 11.22 14.15 -25.92
C ASN A 206 10.14 13.26 -26.55
N THR A 207 10.20 11.94 -26.36
CA THR A 207 9.20 10.98 -26.86
C THR A 207 7.80 11.28 -26.37
N PHE A 208 7.68 11.92 -25.22
CA PHE A 208 6.40 12.17 -24.61
C PHE A 208 5.87 13.60 -24.80
N LYS A 209 6.60 14.52 -25.46
CA LYS A 209 6.28 15.97 -25.58
C LYS A 209 5.02 16.35 -26.37
N THR A 210 4.00 15.51 -26.47
CA THR A 210 2.72 15.85 -27.10
C THR A 210 1.79 16.56 -26.10
N LYS A 211 1.11 17.65 -26.49
CA LYS A 211 0.19 18.41 -25.60
C LYS A 211 -0.92 17.58 -24.96
N SER A 212 -1.32 16.48 -25.58
CA SER A 212 -2.28 15.49 -25.06
C SER A 212 -1.77 14.71 -23.83
N TRP A 213 -0.53 14.95 -23.38
CA TRP A 213 0.14 14.15 -22.37
C TRP A 213 0.09 14.70 -20.93
N LYS A 214 -0.41 15.92 -20.73
CA LYS A 214 -0.57 16.54 -19.39
C LYS A 214 -2.05 16.81 -19.08
N PRO A 215 -2.90 15.78 -19.01
CA PRO A 215 -4.32 15.96 -18.75
C PRO A 215 -4.52 16.54 -17.34
N ILE A 216 -5.24 17.65 -17.23
CA ILE A 216 -5.73 18.16 -15.93
C ILE A 216 -7.22 17.86 -15.86
N VAL A 217 -7.65 17.32 -14.73
CA VAL A 217 -9.05 16.97 -14.46
C VAL A 217 -9.47 17.66 -13.18
N ASN A 218 -10.69 18.19 -13.15
CA ASN A 218 -11.31 18.77 -11.97
C ASN A 218 -12.53 17.96 -11.55
N ASN A 219 -13.00 18.19 -10.34
CA ASN A 219 -14.30 17.73 -9.86
C ASN A 219 -15.44 18.34 -10.72
N PRO A 220 -16.65 17.76 -10.68
CA PRO A 220 -17.80 18.29 -11.42
C PRO A 220 -18.16 19.76 -11.08
N ASP A 221 -17.81 20.23 -9.88
CA ASP A 221 -18.00 21.61 -9.43
C ASP A 221 -16.87 22.57 -9.87
N GLY A 222 -15.88 22.06 -10.62
CA GLY A 222 -14.74 22.81 -11.12
C GLY A 222 -13.57 22.93 -10.13
N THR A 223 -13.70 22.42 -8.90
CA THR A 223 -12.61 22.39 -7.92
C THR A 223 -11.53 21.36 -8.31
N PRO A 224 -10.27 21.54 -7.89
CA PRO A 224 -9.25 20.51 -8.13
C PRO A 224 -9.58 19.22 -7.35
N ILE A 225 -9.28 18.07 -7.95
CA ILE A 225 -9.26 16.73 -7.31
C ILE A 225 -8.49 16.78 -6.00
N CYS A 226 -7.34 17.46 -5.98
CA CYS A 226 -6.58 17.67 -4.77
C CYS A 226 -5.89 19.04 -4.74
N THR A 227 -5.79 19.61 -3.55
CA THR A 227 -5.04 20.85 -3.30
C THR A 227 -4.72 20.98 -1.81
N GLY A 228 -3.77 21.86 -1.46
CA GLY A 228 -3.45 22.16 -0.05
C GLY A 228 -2.62 21.09 0.67
N ILE A 229 -2.11 20.07 -0.03
CA ILE A 229 -1.21 19.08 0.57
C ILE A 229 0.21 19.66 0.57
N LEU A 230 0.74 19.98 1.76
CA LEU A 230 2.07 20.56 1.92
C LEU A 230 3.15 19.67 1.27
N LYS A 231 3.94 20.22 0.34
CA LYS A 231 4.95 19.47 -0.46
C LYS A 231 4.40 18.25 -1.23
N GLY A 232 3.09 18.17 -1.38
CA GLY A 232 2.39 17.18 -2.19
C GLY A 232 1.55 17.88 -3.25
N CYS A 233 0.30 17.42 -3.41
CA CYS A 233 -0.62 17.99 -4.37
C CYS A 233 -1.00 19.46 -4.12
N GLN A 234 -0.80 20.28 -5.15
CA GLN A 234 -1.26 21.66 -5.29
C GLN A 234 -1.99 21.81 -6.63
N ASN A 235 -3.29 22.09 -6.59
CA ASN A 235 -4.14 22.23 -7.77
C ASN A 235 -3.97 21.08 -8.79
N ASN A 236 -4.24 19.84 -8.35
CA ASN A 236 -4.07 18.58 -9.10
C ASN A 236 -2.65 18.19 -9.47
N THR A 237 -1.64 18.96 -9.10
CA THR A 237 -0.27 18.74 -9.59
C THR A 237 0.76 18.77 -8.48
N TYR A 238 1.87 18.08 -8.71
CA TYR A 238 3.08 18.23 -7.93
C TYR A 238 4.25 18.52 -8.88
N HIS A 239 5.05 19.51 -8.48
CA HIS A 239 6.24 19.95 -9.18
C HIS A 239 7.43 19.89 -8.21
N PRO A 240 8.56 19.27 -8.59
CA PRO A 240 9.77 19.31 -7.77
C PRO A 240 10.39 20.71 -7.76
N ALA A 241 11.27 20.96 -6.79
CA ALA A 241 11.81 22.32 -6.56
C ALA A 241 12.63 22.91 -7.74
N TRP A 242 13.11 22.07 -8.65
CA TRP A 242 13.86 22.49 -9.84
C TRP A 242 12.99 22.60 -11.10
N TRP A 243 11.69 22.39 -10.99
CA TRP A 243 10.74 22.65 -12.08
C TRP A 243 10.40 24.15 -12.15
N THR A 244 10.29 24.67 -13.38
CA THR A 244 9.74 26.00 -13.66
C THR A 244 8.85 25.94 -14.91
N PRO A 245 7.94 26.90 -15.12
CA PRO A 245 7.14 26.97 -16.34
C PRO A 245 7.97 26.96 -17.63
N GLU A 246 9.16 27.56 -17.63
CA GLU A 246 10.07 27.64 -18.78
C GLU A 246 10.81 26.32 -19.06
N THR A 247 10.84 25.42 -18.07
CA THR A 247 11.53 24.13 -18.16
C THR A 247 10.57 22.95 -18.22
N ASP A 248 9.26 23.19 -18.22
CA ASP A 248 8.21 22.18 -18.15
C ASP A 248 8.30 21.11 -19.26
N GLN A 249 8.80 21.47 -20.44
CA GLN A 249 9.07 20.53 -21.54
C GLN A 249 10.14 19.48 -21.22
N ASN A 250 10.97 19.72 -20.21
CA ASN A 250 12.02 18.78 -19.78
C ASN A 250 11.50 17.77 -18.76
N PHE A 251 10.23 17.83 -18.39
CA PHE A 251 9.63 16.96 -17.39
C PHE A 251 8.61 16.00 -17.99
N VAL A 252 8.60 14.80 -17.43
CA VAL A 252 7.58 13.79 -17.68
C VAL A 252 6.48 13.88 -16.65
N THR A 253 5.23 13.98 -17.09
CA THR A 253 4.09 13.95 -16.16
C THR A 253 3.65 12.52 -15.90
N MET A 254 3.78 12.08 -14.65
CA MET A 254 3.22 10.84 -14.13
C MET A 254 1.74 11.06 -13.79
N TRP A 255 0.87 10.19 -14.28
CA TRP A 255 -0.55 10.26 -14.00
C TRP A 255 -0.89 9.40 -12.79
N HIS A 256 -1.55 9.98 -11.80
CA HIS A 256 -1.92 9.31 -10.56
C HIS A 256 -3.44 9.32 -10.37
N ILE A 257 -3.93 8.34 -9.62
CA ILE A 257 -5.38 8.21 -9.33
C ILE A 257 -5.79 9.27 -8.31
N ASP A 258 -5.28 9.15 -7.10
CA ASP A 258 -5.62 9.98 -5.96
C ASP A 258 -4.38 10.11 -5.04
N PRO A 259 -4.11 11.26 -4.40
CA PRO A 259 -2.93 11.42 -3.54
C PRO A 259 -2.94 10.52 -2.32
N SER A 260 -4.09 10.05 -1.85
CA SER A 260 -4.21 9.23 -0.65
C SER A 260 -3.70 7.78 -0.81
N TRP A 261 -3.54 7.31 -2.04
CA TRP A 261 -3.17 5.92 -2.32
C TRP A 261 -1.66 5.63 -2.14
N SER A 262 -0.84 6.67 -2.24
CA SER A 262 0.62 6.62 -2.21
C SER A 262 1.16 7.93 -1.67
N GLN A 263 0.54 8.44 -0.61
CA GLN A 263 0.73 9.82 -0.19
C GLN A 263 2.19 10.10 0.14
N TYR A 264 2.75 11.14 -0.47
CA TYR A 264 4.15 11.53 -0.39
C TYR A 264 5.15 10.56 -1.01
N HIS A 265 4.78 9.32 -1.33
CA HIS A 265 5.77 8.35 -1.80
C HIS A 265 6.43 8.82 -3.10
N TYR A 266 5.63 9.05 -4.15
CA TYR A 266 6.19 9.44 -5.46
C TYR A 266 6.74 10.86 -5.47
N GLU A 267 6.17 11.81 -4.70
CA GLU A 267 6.73 13.15 -4.56
C GLU A 267 8.12 13.09 -3.93
N ARG A 268 8.29 12.32 -2.85
CA ARG A 268 9.58 12.15 -2.18
C ARG A 268 10.54 11.29 -3.00
N LEU A 269 10.04 10.38 -3.84
CA LEU A 269 10.83 9.59 -4.78
C LEU A 269 11.40 10.47 -5.90
N ILE A 270 10.58 11.37 -6.44
CA ILE A 270 11.02 12.37 -7.42
C ILE A 270 12.12 13.25 -6.81
N ASP A 271 11.86 13.80 -5.61
CA ASP A 271 12.83 14.62 -4.88
C ASP A 271 14.13 13.87 -4.57
N GLY A 272 14.05 12.61 -4.12
CA GLY A 272 15.21 11.83 -3.72
C GLY A 272 16.06 11.29 -4.86
N LEU A 273 15.46 11.01 -6.01
CA LEU A 273 16.18 10.56 -7.21
C LEU A 273 16.63 11.70 -8.12
N GLY A 274 16.12 12.93 -7.91
CA GLY A 274 16.45 14.07 -8.77
C GLY A 274 16.01 13.84 -10.21
N ILE A 275 14.81 13.29 -10.41
CA ILE A 275 14.28 12.96 -11.75
C ILE A 275 13.40 14.08 -12.29
N ASN A 276 13.46 14.32 -13.61
CA ASN A 276 12.58 15.32 -14.23
C ASN A 276 11.19 14.73 -14.46
N ALA A 277 10.43 14.60 -13.37
CA ALA A 277 9.05 14.20 -13.39
C ALA A 277 8.16 15.14 -12.58
N THR A 278 6.91 15.25 -13.01
CA THR A 278 5.82 15.91 -12.27
C THR A 278 4.72 14.88 -12.05
N ILE A 279 3.79 15.16 -11.15
CA ILE A 279 2.62 14.29 -10.95
C ILE A 279 1.37 15.09 -11.28
N THR A 280 0.39 14.41 -11.89
CA THR A 280 -0.98 14.92 -11.98
C THR A 280 -1.97 13.89 -11.49
N TRP A 281 -2.86 14.32 -10.60
CA TRP A 281 -3.94 13.50 -10.08
C TRP A 281 -5.19 13.68 -10.93
N LEU A 282 -5.73 12.57 -11.44
CA LEU A 282 -6.85 12.55 -12.38
C LEU A 282 -8.19 12.21 -11.71
N GLY A 283 -8.16 11.72 -10.47
CA GLY A 283 -9.32 11.22 -9.75
C GLY A 283 -9.77 9.85 -10.25
N GLY A 284 -10.32 9.03 -9.35
CA GLY A 284 -10.74 7.65 -9.63
C GLY A 284 -11.66 7.49 -10.85
N ASN A 285 -12.61 8.41 -11.03
CA ASN A 285 -13.59 8.33 -12.11
C ASN A 285 -12.98 8.56 -13.50
N ASN A 286 -12.04 9.49 -13.64
CA ASN A 286 -11.49 9.87 -14.94
C ASN A 286 -10.22 9.11 -15.29
N PHE A 287 -9.45 8.68 -14.27
CA PHE A 287 -8.16 8.04 -14.45
C PHE A 287 -8.20 6.86 -15.42
N TYR A 288 -9.08 5.88 -15.19
CA TYR A 288 -9.14 4.66 -16.00
C TYR A 288 -9.53 4.93 -17.46
N ASN A 289 -10.42 5.89 -17.69
CA ASN A 289 -10.81 6.28 -19.03
C ASN A 289 -9.64 6.96 -19.75
N ILE A 290 -8.98 7.93 -19.10
CA ILE A 290 -7.85 8.66 -19.69
C ILE A 290 -6.69 7.71 -20.02
N VAL A 291 -6.28 6.87 -19.07
CA VAL A 291 -5.22 5.88 -19.30
C VAL A 291 -5.66 4.88 -20.37
N GLY A 292 -6.88 4.36 -20.30
CA GLY A 292 -7.41 3.42 -21.30
C GLY A 292 -7.40 3.98 -22.72
N GLN A 293 -7.77 5.25 -22.92
CA GLN A 293 -7.70 5.91 -24.22
C GLN A 293 -6.26 6.14 -24.67
N ALA A 294 -5.36 6.52 -23.75
CA ALA A 294 -3.93 6.66 -24.07
C ALA A 294 -3.33 5.33 -24.54
N LEU A 295 -3.63 4.23 -23.85
CA LEU A 295 -3.20 2.89 -24.23
C LEU A 295 -3.77 2.48 -25.60
N LYS A 296 -5.07 2.69 -25.83
CA LYS A 296 -5.74 2.37 -27.10
C LYS A 296 -5.16 3.14 -28.29
N ASN A 297 -4.76 4.38 -28.07
CA ASN A 297 -4.25 5.28 -29.12
C ASN A 297 -2.73 5.23 -29.27
N ASN A 298 -2.03 4.34 -28.56
CA ASN A 298 -0.56 4.30 -28.50
C ASN A 298 0.05 5.66 -28.13
N THR A 299 -0.58 6.38 -27.20
CA THR A 299 -0.02 7.61 -26.62
C THR A 299 1.01 7.23 -25.55
N PRO A 300 2.27 7.71 -25.65
CA PRO A 300 3.25 7.56 -24.58
C PRO A 300 2.68 8.10 -23.25
N CYS A 301 2.70 7.31 -22.19
CA CYS A 301 2.27 7.74 -20.86
C CYS A 301 3.02 7.03 -19.74
N VAL A 302 3.10 7.68 -18.58
CA VAL A 302 3.55 7.08 -17.31
C VAL A 302 2.37 7.22 -16.36
N PHE A 303 1.90 6.13 -15.77
CA PHE A 303 0.71 6.16 -14.93
C PHE A 303 0.82 5.18 -13.77
N TYR A 304 0.19 5.53 -12.65
CA TYR A 304 0.12 4.69 -11.46
C TYR A 304 -0.86 3.53 -11.63
N GLN A 305 -0.46 2.33 -11.25
CA GLN A 305 -1.34 1.16 -11.21
C GLN A 305 -0.84 0.16 -10.16
N TRP A 306 -1.61 -0.90 -9.93
CA TRP A 306 -1.21 -1.98 -9.05
C TRP A 306 -1.51 -3.35 -9.65
N LYS A 307 -0.77 -4.33 -9.17
CA LYS A 307 -0.96 -5.75 -9.46
C LYS A 307 -1.20 -6.50 -8.15
N PRO A 308 -2.12 -7.48 -8.08
CA PRO A 308 -3.07 -7.83 -9.13
C PRO A 308 -4.17 -6.76 -9.29
N SER A 309 -4.51 -6.45 -10.54
CA SER A 309 -5.71 -5.69 -10.89
C SER A 309 -6.24 -6.18 -12.23
N SER A 310 -7.56 -6.06 -12.43
CA SER A 310 -8.18 -6.34 -13.73
C SER A 310 -7.62 -5.43 -14.82
N PHE A 311 -7.31 -4.18 -14.48
CA PHE A 311 -6.74 -3.21 -15.42
C PHE A 311 -5.37 -3.65 -15.96
N VAL A 312 -4.44 -4.03 -15.08
CA VAL A 312 -3.10 -4.51 -15.52
C VAL A 312 -3.19 -5.87 -16.20
N ALA A 313 -4.19 -6.70 -15.86
CA ALA A 313 -4.37 -8.02 -16.48
C ALA A 313 -4.81 -7.96 -17.95
N VAL A 314 -5.62 -6.95 -18.33
CA VAL A 314 -6.16 -6.83 -19.70
C VAL A 314 -5.38 -5.88 -20.59
N ASN A 315 -4.55 -5.01 -20.00
CA ASN A 315 -3.75 -4.05 -20.74
C ASN A 315 -2.29 -4.51 -20.83
N ASN A 316 -1.67 -4.37 -22.00
CA ASN A 316 -0.26 -4.69 -22.19
C ASN A 316 0.62 -3.53 -21.70
N VAL A 317 0.96 -3.58 -20.41
CA VAL A 317 1.70 -2.51 -19.71
C VAL A 317 2.92 -3.10 -19.00
N THR A 318 4.00 -2.34 -18.96
CA THR A 318 5.24 -2.70 -18.31
C THR A 318 5.43 -1.83 -17.08
N ARG A 319 5.83 -2.45 -15.96
CA ARG A 319 6.11 -1.71 -14.73
C ARG A 319 7.41 -0.93 -14.89
N LEU A 320 7.42 0.32 -14.45
CA LEU A 320 8.61 1.14 -14.32
C LEU A 320 9.40 0.71 -13.07
N MET A 321 10.68 0.40 -13.26
CA MET A 321 11.59 -0.01 -12.19
C MET A 321 12.26 1.21 -11.56
N PHE A 322 11.99 1.41 -10.27
CA PHE A 322 12.76 2.27 -9.37
C PHE A 322 13.75 1.42 -8.55
N PRO A 323 14.72 2.02 -7.83
CA PRO A 323 15.61 1.25 -6.99
C PRO A 323 14.84 0.46 -5.91
N ASP A 324 15.24 -0.78 -5.64
CA ASP A 324 14.57 -1.64 -4.65
C ASP A 324 15.30 -1.67 -3.29
N SER A 325 16.47 -1.03 -3.14
CA SER A 325 17.33 -1.17 -1.96
C SER A 325 17.13 -0.06 -0.91
N ASP A 326 16.88 -0.47 0.33
CA ASP A 326 16.78 0.42 1.51
C ASP A 326 18.16 0.89 1.97
N ASN A 327 18.40 2.19 1.82
CA ASN A 327 19.58 2.90 2.32
C ASN A 327 19.30 3.63 3.66
N GLY A 328 18.23 3.27 4.37
CA GLY A 328 17.77 3.90 5.60
C GLY A 328 16.98 5.19 5.40
N LEU A 329 16.79 5.65 4.15
CA LEU A 329 15.91 6.79 3.85
C LEU A 329 14.45 6.46 4.07
N THR A 330 14.05 5.21 3.87
CA THR A 330 12.67 4.75 4.07
C THR A 330 12.25 4.94 5.51
N LEU A 331 13.08 4.55 6.48
CA LEU A 331 12.82 4.78 7.90
C LEU A 331 12.64 6.26 8.24
N LYS A 332 13.40 7.17 7.62
CA LYS A 332 13.24 8.61 7.81
C LYS A 332 11.91 9.10 7.23
N TRP A 333 11.55 8.61 6.05
CA TRP A 333 10.27 8.87 5.41
C TRP A 333 9.08 8.35 6.21
N LEU A 334 9.17 7.18 6.84
CA LEU A 334 8.13 6.70 7.77
C LEU A 334 7.87 7.67 8.93
N ILE A 335 8.90 8.39 9.37
CA ILE A 335 8.85 9.32 10.51
C ILE A 335 8.41 10.72 10.08
N ASP A 336 8.83 11.16 8.90
CA ASP A 336 8.53 12.47 8.33
C ASP A 336 8.36 12.35 6.80
N PRO A 337 7.18 11.88 6.35
CA PRO A 337 6.93 11.61 4.95
C PRO A 337 6.87 12.90 4.12
N VAL A 338 6.56 14.03 4.76
CA VAL A 338 6.48 15.34 4.10
C VAL A 338 7.85 15.85 3.68
N ASN A 339 8.88 15.68 4.52
CA ASN A 339 10.18 16.30 4.30
C ASN A 339 11.29 15.33 3.90
N SER A 340 11.12 14.03 4.09
CA SER A 340 12.19 13.06 3.85
C SER A 340 12.13 12.53 2.41
N PRO A 341 13.14 12.83 1.56
CA PRO A 341 13.23 12.20 0.25
C PRO A 341 13.45 10.69 0.39
N ILE A 342 12.97 9.93 -0.60
CA ILE A 342 13.21 8.49 -0.70
C ILE A 342 13.87 8.17 -2.03
N GLY A 343 14.66 7.09 -2.05
CA GLY A 343 15.35 6.65 -3.26
C GLY A 343 14.83 5.33 -3.81
N GLN A 344 13.72 4.81 -3.26
CA GLN A 344 13.27 3.45 -3.56
C GLN A 344 11.79 3.38 -3.90
N ASP A 345 11.45 2.37 -4.68
CA ASP A 345 10.07 2.04 -5.07
C ASP A 345 9.18 1.74 -3.86
N GLU A 346 7.87 1.72 -4.10
CA GLU A 346 6.92 1.21 -3.13
C GLU A 346 7.22 -0.26 -2.82
N ALA A 347 7.30 -0.57 -1.53
CA ALA A 347 7.65 -1.91 -1.10
C ALA A 347 6.62 -2.92 -1.63
N THR A 348 7.12 -3.93 -2.32
CA THR A 348 6.34 -5.12 -2.70
C THR A 348 6.17 -6.00 -1.47
N THR A 349 5.36 -5.59 -0.50
CA THR A 349 5.10 -6.34 0.73
C THR A 349 6.34 -7.04 1.32
N ILE A 350 7.36 -6.29 1.78
CA ILE A 350 8.35 -6.86 2.70
C ILE A 350 7.88 -6.53 4.10
N ILE A 351 7.00 -7.38 4.65
CA ILE A 351 6.66 -7.26 6.05
C ILE A 351 7.78 -7.95 6.83
N THR A 352 8.55 -7.14 7.56
CA THR A 352 9.55 -7.64 8.50
C THR A 352 8.87 -7.93 9.82
N LYS A 353 9.09 -9.14 10.34
CA LYS A 353 8.69 -9.57 11.68
C LYS A 353 9.16 -8.54 12.72
N VAL A 354 8.24 -7.77 13.31
CA VAL A 354 8.55 -7.00 14.51
C VAL A 354 8.83 -8.00 15.62
N LYS A 355 10.11 -8.13 15.99
CA LYS A 355 10.56 -9.02 17.06
C LYS A 355 9.97 -8.51 18.37
N TYR A 356 9.24 -9.40 19.05
CA TYR A 356 8.62 -9.28 20.37
C TYR A 356 9.16 -8.13 21.24
N LEU A 357 8.26 -7.25 21.69
CA LEU A 357 8.38 -6.66 23.02
C LEU A 357 8.19 -7.82 24.00
N ASN A 358 9.29 -8.27 24.60
CA ASN A 358 9.24 -9.15 25.76
C ASN A 358 8.50 -8.39 26.86
N TYR A 359 7.27 -8.80 27.16
CA TYR A 359 6.58 -8.46 28.41
C TYR A 359 6.90 -9.53 29.46
#